data_AF-A0A2H6K3E6-F1
#
_entry.id   AF-A0A2H6K3E6-F1
#
_cell.length_a   1.000
_cell.length_b   1.000
_cell.length_c   1.000
_cell.angle_alpha   90.00
_cell.angle_beta   90.00
_cell.angle_gamma   90.00
#
_symmetry.space_group_name_H-M   'P 1'
#
loop_
_entity.id
_entity.type
_entity.pdbx_description
1 polymer ?
#
loop_
_entity_poly.entity_id
_entity_poly.type
_entity_poly.pdbx_seq_one_letter_code
_entity_poly.pdbx_strand_id
1 'polypeptide(L)'
;MKKPKSSGDVPNSTLEFPDALRELMRLRNMSYRRLATRTKLSAGYLNHLACGTRPVPADAIIRNIAKSLRVKAEYFFEYRQRSLQKELCSSPRLSDKLYDYLIADKPLPRDLRSIIESARDK
;
A
#
# COMPACT_ATOMS: atom_id res chain seq x y z
N MET A 1 24.38 -12.29 12.61
CA MET A 1 22.96 -11.86 12.46
C MET A 1 22.90 -10.84 11.32
N LYS A 2 22.14 -11.09 10.23
CA LYS A 2 21.99 -10.12 9.12
C LYS A 2 21.15 -8.92 9.61
N LYS A 3 21.65 -7.69 9.43
CA LYS A 3 20.89 -6.46 9.74
C LYS A 3 19.58 -6.44 8.91
N PRO A 4 18.45 -6.00 9.47
CA PRO A 4 17.21 -5.88 8.70
C PRO A 4 17.41 -4.85 7.58
N LYS A 5 17.09 -5.25 6.34
CA LYS A 5 17.16 -4.39 5.14
C LYS A 5 16.37 -3.09 5.36
N SER A 6 16.85 -2.01 4.75
CA SER A 6 16.28 -0.66 4.93
C SER A 6 14.87 -0.57 4.33
N SER A 7 14.17 0.53 4.60
CA SER A 7 12.82 0.81 4.08
C SER A 7 12.76 0.94 2.55
N GLY A 8 13.90 1.11 1.87
CA GLY A 8 13.99 1.23 0.41
C GLY A 8 14.11 -0.10 -0.35
N ASP A 9 14.32 -1.22 0.35
CA ASP A 9 14.75 -2.49 -0.28
C ASP A 9 13.62 -3.49 -0.52
N VAL A 10 12.37 -3.16 -0.14
CA VAL A 10 11.22 -4.07 -0.28
C VAL A 10 10.31 -3.54 -1.39
N PRO A 11 10.13 -4.27 -2.50
CA PRO A 11 9.20 -3.86 -3.54
C PRO A 11 7.76 -3.86 -3.00
N ASN A 12 6.89 -3.06 -3.61
CA ASN A 12 5.48 -3.04 -3.23
C ASN A 12 4.86 -4.43 -3.45
N SER A 13 4.07 -4.89 -2.48
CA SER A 13 3.39 -6.17 -2.58
C SER A 13 2.32 -6.13 -3.67
N THR A 14 2.18 -7.27 -4.35
CA THR A 14 1.04 -7.60 -5.21
C THR A 14 0.08 -8.60 -4.55
N LEU A 15 0.42 -9.07 -3.34
CA LEU A 15 -0.44 -9.93 -2.53
C LEU A 15 -1.53 -9.11 -1.85
N GLU A 16 -2.66 -9.78 -1.57
CA GLU A 16 -3.72 -9.29 -0.68
C GLU A 16 -3.16 -8.95 0.72
N PHE A 17 -3.82 -8.02 1.41
CA PHE A 17 -3.37 -7.46 2.68
C PHE A 17 -2.97 -8.52 3.73
N PRO A 18 -3.76 -9.58 3.98
CA PRO A 18 -3.42 -10.57 5.00
C PRO A 18 -2.08 -11.26 4.69
N ASP A 19 -1.88 -11.62 3.42
CA ASP A 19 -0.70 -12.34 2.95
C ASP A 19 0.52 -11.42 2.90
N ALA A 20 0.33 -10.20 2.42
CA ALA A 20 1.35 -9.16 2.41
C ALA A 20 1.83 -8.83 3.84
N LEU A 21 0.90 -8.79 4.82
CA LEU A 21 1.21 -8.54 6.23
C LEU A 21 1.99 -9.71 6.83
N ARG A 22 1.54 -10.96 6.62
CA ARG A 22 2.24 -12.16 7.11
C ARG A 22 3.65 -12.25 6.55
N GLU A 23 3.80 -12.05 5.24
CA GLU A 23 5.11 -12.12 4.59
C GLU A 23 6.03 -11.01 5.10
N LEU A 24 5.54 -9.78 5.23
CA LEU A 24 6.34 -8.68 5.75
C LEU A 24 6.74 -8.89 7.21
N MET A 25 5.84 -9.42 8.05
CA MET A 25 6.15 -9.79 9.43
C MET A 25 7.24 -10.87 9.50
N ARG A 26 7.16 -11.89 8.64
CA ARG A 26 8.17 -12.95 8.51
C ARG A 26 9.52 -12.36 8.08
N LEU A 27 9.56 -11.55 7.03
CA LEU A 27 10.79 -10.88 6.54
C LEU A 27 11.44 -9.97 7.59
N ARG A 28 10.65 -9.43 8.51
CA ARG A 28 11.11 -8.54 9.60
C ARG A 28 11.34 -9.27 10.92
N ASN A 29 11.16 -10.59 10.99
CA ASN A 29 11.21 -11.39 12.22
C ASN A 29 10.36 -10.76 13.33
N MET A 30 9.14 -10.35 12.98
CA MET A 30 8.22 -9.65 13.86
C MET A 30 7.08 -10.59 14.26
N SER A 31 6.90 -10.80 15.58
CA SER A 31 5.71 -11.49 16.09
C SER A 31 4.52 -10.54 16.21
N TYR A 32 3.29 -11.07 16.26
CA TYR A 32 2.08 -10.27 16.51
C TYR A 32 2.15 -9.47 17.80
N ARG A 33 2.70 -10.06 18.88
CA ARG A 33 2.89 -9.37 20.16
C ARG A 33 3.84 -8.18 20.02
N ARG A 34 4.97 -8.34 19.31
CA ARG A 34 5.94 -7.26 19.10
C ARG A 34 5.37 -6.16 18.23
N LEU A 35 4.61 -6.53 17.19
CA LEU A 35 3.95 -5.57 16.33
C LEU A 35 2.88 -4.78 17.10
N ALA A 36 2.08 -5.47 17.93
CA ALA A 36 1.07 -4.87 18.80
C ALA A 36 1.66 -3.77 19.70
N THR A 37 2.80 -4.05 20.37
CA THR A 37 3.47 -3.05 21.21
C THR A 37 3.88 -1.81 20.41
N ARG A 38 4.33 -1.97 19.16
CA ARG A 38 4.78 -0.84 18.32
C ARG A 38 3.63 -0.02 17.74
N THR A 39 2.54 -0.68 17.37
CA THR A 39 1.38 -0.04 16.75
C THR A 39 0.35 0.43 17.77
N LYS A 40 0.46 0.01 19.04
CA LYS A 40 -0.58 0.14 20.08
C LYS A 40 -1.91 -0.53 19.71
N LEU A 41 -1.87 -1.53 18.83
CA LEU A 41 -3.02 -2.37 18.47
C LEU A 41 -2.98 -3.67 19.28
N SER A 42 -4.12 -4.34 19.44
CA SER A 42 -4.12 -5.65 20.11
C SER A 42 -3.50 -6.73 19.21
N ALA A 43 -2.79 -7.68 19.80
CA ALA A 43 -2.23 -8.82 19.07
C ALA A 43 -3.33 -9.67 18.43
N GLY A 44 -4.50 -9.79 19.08
CA GLY A 44 -5.67 -10.46 18.54
C GLY A 44 -6.20 -9.78 17.28
N TYR A 45 -6.30 -8.43 17.28
CA TYR A 45 -6.70 -7.69 16.10
C TYR A 45 -5.73 -7.87 14.94
N LEU A 46 -4.42 -7.76 15.19
CA LEU A 46 -3.39 -8.02 14.18
C LEU A 46 -3.43 -9.45 13.63
N ASN A 47 -3.72 -10.44 14.48
CA ASN A 47 -3.90 -11.82 14.05
C ASN A 47 -5.12 -11.96 13.14
N HIS A 48 -6.25 -11.36 13.53
CA HIS A 48 -7.46 -11.39 12.70
C HIS A 48 -7.28 -10.75 11.33
N LEU A 49 -6.51 -9.65 11.26
CA LEU A 49 -6.11 -9.01 10.00
C LEU A 49 -5.23 -9.94 9.15
N ALA A 50 -4.22 -10.58 9.76
CA ALA A 50 -3.30 -11.48 9.08
C ALA A 50 -3.96 -12.79 8.60
N CYS A 51 -5.04 -13.22 9.25
CA CYS A 51 -5.86 -14.36 8.81
C CYS A 51 -6.97 -13.97 7.83
N GLY A 52 -7.16 -12.69 7.50
CA GLY A 52 -8.25 -12.24 6.61
C GLY A 52 -9.66 -12.32 7.21
N THR A 53 -9.78 -12.67 8.49
CA THR A 53 -11.07 -12.77 9.21
C THR A 53 -11.69 -11.41 9.56
N ARG A 54 -10.98 -10.32 9.27
CA ARG A 54 -11.43 -8.94 9.40
C ARG A 54 -11.17 -8.21 8.09
N PRO A 55 -12.02 -7.23 7.73
CA PRO A 55 -11.80 -6.43 6.54
C PRO A 55 -10.47 -5.66 6.63
N VAL A 56 -9.92 -5.33 5.46
CA VAL A 56 -8.73 -4.49 5.34
C VAL A 56 -8.97 -3.16 6.07
N PRO A 57 -8.06 -2.74 6.96
CA PRO A 57 -8.34 -1.64 7.86
C PRO A 57 -8.22 -0.28 7.15
N ALA A 58 -8.64 0.79 7.81
CA ALA A 58 -8.51 2.15 7.30
C ALA A 58 -7.04 2.54 7.07
N ASP A 59 -6.80 3.51 6.18
CA ASP A 59 -5.47 3.95 5.78
C ASP A 59 -4.58 4.39 6.94
N ALA A 60 -5.15 4.98 7.99
CA ALA A 60 -4.40 5.36 9.19
C ALA A 60 -3.78 4.15 9.91
N ILE A 61 -4.51 3.04 9.98
CA ILE A 61 -4.04 1.79 10.57
C ILE A 61 -2.98 1.14 9.67
N ILE A 62 -3.19 1.13 8.35
CA ILE A 62 -2.18 0.63 7.40
C ILE A 62 -0.88 1.42 7.52
N ARG A 63 -0.94 2.76 7.56
CA ARG A 63 0.25 3.61 7.76
C ARG A 63 0.98 3.30 9.06
N ASN A 64 0.25 3.09 10.16
CA ASN A 64 0.83 2.74 11.45
C ASN A 64 1.55 1.38 11.41
N ILE A 65 0.91 0.36 10.81
CA ILE A 65 1.48 -0.98 10.61
C ILE A 65 2.73 -0.90 9.73
N ALA A 66 2.64 -0.24 8.57
CA ALA A 66 3.73 -0.05 7.63
C ALA A 66 4.95 0.62 8.29
N LYS A 67 4.72 1.73 9.00
CA LYS A 67 5.76 2.44 9.76
C LYS A 67 6.44 1.52 10.78
N SER A 68 5.65 0.73 11.52
CA SER A 68 6.16 -0.21 12.53
C SER A 68 6.98 -1.35 11.92
N LEU A 69 6.68 -1.74 10.68
CA LEU A 69 7.40 -2.74 9.87
C LEU A 69 8.52 -2.16 9.01
N ARG A 70 8.75 -0.84 9.10
CA ARG A 70 9.79 -0.10 8.36
C ARG A 70 9.63 -0.22 6.84
N VAL A 71 8.41 -0.03 6.36
CA VAL A 71 8.09 0.15 4.94
C VAL A 71 7.17 1.35 4.77
N LYS A 72 7.02 1.85 3.54
CA LYS A 72 5.98 2.84 3.23
C LYS A 72 4.61 2.15 3.10
N ALA A 73 3.52 2.91 3.21
CA ALA A 73 2.17 2.35 3.16
C ALA A 73 1.82 1.79 1.77
N GLU A 74 2.45 2.32 0.73
CA GLU A 74 2.38 1.87 -0.66
C GLU A 74 2.86 0.43 -0.85
N TYR A 75 3.54 -0.16 0.14
CA TYR A 75 3.81 -1.58 0.16
C TYR A 75 2.52 -2.41 0.04
N PHE A 76 1.42 -1.97 0.68
CA PHE A 76 0.14 -2.69 0.63
C PHE A 76 -0.66 -2.29 -0.60
N PHE A 77 -1.17 -3.28 -1.34
CA PHE A 77 -1.89 -3.08 -2.59
C PHE A 77 -3.16 -2.24 -2.40
N GLU A 78 -3.93 -2.50 -1.35
CA GLU A 78 -5.20 -1.84 -1.07
C GLU A 78 -5.01 -0.37 -0.70
N TYR A 79 -3.89 -0.04 -0.03
CA TYR A 79 -3.53 1.36 0.22
C TYR A 79 -3.28 2.10 -1.09
N ARG A 80 -2.55 1.47 -2.02
CA ARG A 80 -2.31 2.04 -3.36
C ARG A 80 -3.61 2.16 -4.14
N GLN A 81 -4.46 1.13 -4.11
CA GLN A 81 -5.75 1.14 -4.79
C GLN A 81 -6.66 2.26 -4.29
N ARG A 82 -6.81 2.41 -2.97
CA ARG A 82 -7.61 3.51 -2.39
C ARG A 82 -7.03 4.88 -2.70
N SER A 83 -5.70 5.01 -2.67
CA SER A 83 -5.02 6.26 -3.03
C SER A 83 -5.26 6.62 -4.50
N LEU A 84 -5.16 5.65 -5.41
CA LEU A 84 -5.44 5.84 -6.82
C LEU A 84 -6.90 6.21 -7.07
N GLN A 85 -7.83 5.49 -6.45
CA GLN A 85 -9.26 5.78 -6.56
C GLN A 85 -9.57 7.20 -6.09
N LYS A 86 -9.04 7.61 -4.94
CA LYS A 86 -9.22 8.96 -4.40
C LYS A 86 -8.74 10.01 -5.38
N GLU A 87 -7.56 9.82 -5.98
CA GLU A 87 -7.01 10.75 -6.96
C GLU A 87 -7.88 10.84 -8.22
N LEU A 88 -8.26 9.70 -8.80
CA LEU A 88 -9.09 9.64 -10.00
C LEU A 88 -10.47 10.28 -9.78
N CYS A 89 -11.11 10.00 -8.63
CA CYS A 89 -12.38 10.63 -8.28
C CYS A 89 -12.26 12.14 -8.02
N SER A 90 -11.09 12.61 -7.57
CA SER A 90 -10.87 14.04 -7.29
C SER A 90 -10.50 14.85 -8.54
N SER A 91 -10.10 14.18 -9.63
CA SER A 91 -9.77 14.81 -10.91
C SER A 91 -10.45 14.07 -12.08
N PRO A 92 -11.66 14.51 -12.48
CA PRO A 92 -12.35 13.98 -13.66
C PRO A 92 -11.47 14.04 -14.92
N ARG A 93 -10.72 15.13 -15.09
CA ARG A 93 -9.78 15.31 -16.21
C ARG A 93 -8.72 14.21 -16.27
N LEU A 94 -8.16 13.82 -15.13
CA LEU A 94 -7.18 12.73 -15.07
C LEU A 94 -7.83 11.40 -15.47
N SER A 95 -9.06 11.17 -15.01
CA SER A 95 -9.84 9.98 -15.38
C SER A 95 -10.12 9.91 -16.88
N ASP A 96 -10.55 11.02 -17.49
CA ASP A 96 -10.79 11.11 -18.93
C ASP A 96 -9.50 10.84 -19.72
N LYS A 97 -8.37 11.42 -19.28
CA LYS A 97 -7.08 11.19 -19.93
C LYS A 97 -6.61 9.75 -19.80
N LEU A 98 -6.84 9.11 -18.66
CA LEU A 98 -6.56 7.69 -18.48
C LEU A 98 -7.47 6.82 -19.35
N TYR A 99 -8.73 7.21 -19.54
CA TYR A 99 -9.67 6.51 -20.40
C TYR A 99 -9.30 6.61 -21.89
N ASP A 100 -9.01 7.82 -22.38
CA ASP A 100 -8.47 8.08 -23.72
C ASP A 100 -7.25 7.18 -24.00
N TYR A 101 -6.43 7.00 -22.96
CA TYR A 101 -5.23 6.20 -23.02
C TYR A 101 -5.49 4.71 -23.23
N LEU A 102 -6.38 4.14 -22.39
CA LEU A 102 -6.70 2.71 -22.39
C LEU A 102 -7.41 2.27 -23.67
N ILE A 103 -8.26 3.13 -24.24
CA ILE A 103 -9.02 2.80 -25.47
C ILE A 103 -8.17 2.94 -26.72
N ALA A 104 -7.21 3.85 -26.73
CA ALA A 104 -6.36 4.05 -27.89
C ALA A 104 -5.30 2.94 -28.10
N ASP A 105 -5.31 1.89 -27.26
CA ASP A 105 -4.30 0.82 -27.17
C ASP A 105 -2.86 1.37 -27.21
N LYS A 106 -2.68 2.57 -26.64
CA LYS A 106 -1.38 3.23 -26.63
C LYS A 106 -0.50 2.55 -25.58
N PRO A 107 0.81 2.41 -25.82
CA PRO A 107 1.74 1.78 -24.88
C PRO A 107 2.08 2.72 -23.72
N LEU A 108 1.61 2.41 -22.49
CA LEU A 108 1.58 3.33 -21.33
C LEU A 108 2.79 4.28 -21.30
N PRO A 109 2.61 5.61 -21.23
CA PRO A 109 3.73 6.54 -21.31
C PRO A 109 4.64 6.20 -20.15
N ARG A 110 5.94 6.03 -20.41
CA ARG A 110 6.89 5.53 -19.40
C ARG A 110 6.92 6.40 -18.15
N ASP A 111 6.47 7.65 -18.26
CA ASP A 111 6.31 8.58 -17.15
C ASP A 111 4.83 8.96 -16.93
N LEU A 112 4.09 8.09 -16.24
CA LEU A 112 2.74 8.41 -15.78
C LEU A 112 2.71 9.55 -14.75
N ARG A 113 3.82 9.84 -14.06
CA ARG A 113 3.86 10.88 -13.02
C ARG A 113 3.69 12.27 -13.61
N SER A 114 4.39 12.59 -14.69
CA SER A 114 4.22 13.88 -15.36
C SER A 114 2.80 14.08 -15.90
N ILE A 115 2.13 13.02 -16.35
CA ILE A 115 0.72 13.09 -16.76
C ILE A 115 -0.18 13.43 -15.57
N ILE A 116 0.03 12.77 -14.42
CA ILE A 116 -0.71 13.05 -13.18
C ILE A 116 -0.47 14.49 -12.72
N GLU A 117 0.78 14.95 -12.72
CA GLU A 117 1.15 16.32 -12.31
C GLU A 117 0.52 17.37 -13.24
N SER A 118 0.62 17.19 -14.56
CA SER A 118 0.02 18.10 -15.54
C SER A 118 -1.51 18.16 -15.52
N ALA A 119 -2.17 17.14 -14.96
CA ALA A 119 -3.62 17.09 -14.78
C ALA A 119 -4.09 17.79 -13.50
N ARG A 120 -3.19 18.05 -12.55
CA ARG A 120 -3.47 18.80 -11.30
C ARG A 120 -3.36 20.31 -11.49
N ASP A 121 -2.51 20.74 -12.42
CA ASP A 121 -2.17 22.15 -12.64
C ASP A 121 -3.10 22.89 -13.61
N LYS A 122 -4.27 22.33 -13.94
CA LYS A 122 -5.23 22.93 -14.88
C LYS A 122 -6.68 22.67 -14.49
#